data_AF-A0A2M7XVH5-F1
#
_entry.id   AF-A0A2M7XVH5-F1
#
_cell.length_a   1.000
_cell.length_b   1.000
_cell.length_c   1.000
_cell.angle_alpha   90.00
_cell.angle_beta   90.00
_cell.angle_gamma   90.00
#
_symmetry.space_group_name_H-M   'P 1'
#
loop_
_entity.id
_entity.type
_entity.pdbx_description
1 polymer ?
#
loop_
_entity_poly.entity_id
_entity_poly.type
_entity_poly.pdbx_seq_one_letter_code
_entity_poly.pdbx_strand_id
1 'polypeptide(L)'
;MAGIIWVRIKVTTKKNSLRRIIIFGLATLSVAFGQFNANLADGTPQPIPAAVRKNFVKSLILPGWGQYSEGNYKRAAAFALIEAATIYGHFYNLNQEALATTDYENYADLHWSFETWVVTEEITALGTEHCGFIQTHNMDYALIDGVYYPNRDSHYYENVGKYNEFVCGWDDIADSTSTSLGEVLTPHKYAYSLMRRQANDYGKKAKYAVTIIMFNHLISAFEAAIGTDITAYAGKNWHAAILPDSHMDRRGLQIVVTF
;
A
#
# COMPACT_ATOMS: atom_id res chain seq x y z
N MET A 1 -8.44 -48.45 -15.87
CA MET A 1 -6.97 -48.38 -16.00
C MET A 1 -6.53 -47.05 -15.41
N ALA A 2 -5.83 -47.07 -14.27
CA ALA A 2 -5.36 -45.86 -13.59
C ALA A 2 -4.06 -45.40 -14.26
N GLY A 3 -4.09 -44.23 -14.92
CA GLY A 3 -2.89 -43.60 -15.47
C GLY A 3 -2.21 -42.75 -14.41
N ILE A 4 -0.96 -43.08 -14.10
CA ILE A 4 -0.09 -42.27 -13.23
C ILE A 4 0.60 -41.24 -14.12
N ILE A 5 0.35 -39.95 -13.89
CA ILE A 5 1.01 -38.86 -14.61
C ILE A 5 2.15 -38.31 -13.75
N TRP A 6 3.37 -38.35 -14.28
CA TRP A 6 4.55 -37.83 -13.63
C TRP A 6 4.80 -36.39 -14.08
N VAL A 7 4.64 -35.42 -13.18
CA VAL A 7 5.02 -34.02 -13.43
C VAL A 7 6.33 -33.73 -12.71
N ARG A 8 7.39 -33.45 -13.47
CA ARG A 8 8.73 -33.12 -12.97
C ARG A 8 9.00 -31.63 -13.16
N ILE A 9 9.01 -30.87 -12.07
CA ILE A 9 9.35 -29.44 -12.13
C ILE A 9 10.80 -29.27 -11.69
N LYS A 10 11.62 -28.69 -12.58
CA LYS A 10 13.04 -28.40 -12.32
C LYS A 10 13.17 -26.94 -11.88
N VAL A 11 13.45 -26.70 -10.60
CA VAL A 11 13.73 -25.35 -10.09
C VAL A 11 15.19 -25.27 -9.67
N THR A 12 16.00 -24.54 -10.43
CA THR A 12 17.39 -24.22 -10.09
C THR A 12 17.46 -22.92 -9.31
N THR A 13 17.88 -22.96 -8.03
CA THR A 13 17.95 -21.75 -7.17
C THR A 13 19.39 -21.32 -6.91
N LYS A 14 19.68 -20.01 -7.03
CA LYS A 14 20.86 -19.38 -6.39
C LYS A 14 20.42 -18.71 -5.07
N LYS A 15 21.27 -18.86 -4.07
CA LYS A 15 21.10 -18.60 -2.62
C LYS A 15 20.71 -17.14 -2.32
N ASN A 16 19.48 -16.90 -1.83
CA ASN A 16 19.10 -15.78 -0.95
C ASN A 16 17.73 -16.06 -0.29
N SER A 17 17.66 -15.95 1.04
CA SER A 17 16.55 -16.46 1.88
C SER A 17 15.25 -15.68 1.76
N LEU A 18 15.28 -14.37 1.46
CA LEU A 18 14.08 -13.54 1.32
C LEU A 18 13.21 -13.94 0.12
N ARG A 19 13.83 -14.43 -0.96
CA ARG A 19 13.11 -14.97 -2.12
C ARG A 19 12.35 -16.25 -1.79
N ARG A 20 12.74 -17.02 -0.77
CA ARG A 20 12.08 -18.30 -0.44
C ARG A 20 10.66 -18.11 0.09
N ILE A 21 10.39 -17.03 0.82
CA ILE A 21 9.04 -16.73 1.34
C ILE A 21 8.14 -16.23 0.21
N ILE A 22 8.65 -15.34 -0.63
CA ILE A 22 7.94 -14.84 -1.82
C ILE A 22 7.68 -15.98 -2.81
N ILE A 23 8.66 -16.88 -3.03
CA ILE A 23 8.50 -18.05 -3.88
C ILE A 23 7.60 -19.10 -3.22
N PHE A 24 7.56 -19.26 -1.90
CA PHE A 24 6.58 -20.16 -1.27
C PHE A 24 5.14 -19.64 -1.47
N GLY A 25 4.92 -18.32 -1.34
CA GLY A 25 3.62 -17.70 -1.61
C GLY A 25 3.24 -17.72 -3.11
N LEU A 26 4.20 -17.52 -4.01
CA LEU A 26 3.99 -17.67 -5.46
C LEU A 26 3.88 -19.14 -5.88
N ALA A 27 4.50 -20.07 -5.17
CA ALA A 27 4.42 -21.50 -5.42
C ALA A 27 3.08 -22.06 -4.94
N THR A 28 2.52 -21.59 -3.82
CA THR A 28 1.15 -21.94 -3.44
C THR A 28 0.13 -21.37 -4.43
N LEU A 29 0.36 -20.18 -5.00
CA LEU A 29 -0.42 -19.67 -6.13
C LEU A 29 -0.19 -20.48 -7.43
N SER A 30 1.04 -20.95 -7.70
CA SER A 30 1.37 -21.78 -8.86
C SER A 30 0.82 -23.21 -8.76
N VAL A 31 0.64 -23.74 -7.55
CA VAL A 31 0.03 -25.05 -7.29
C VAL A 31 -1.47 -25.03 -7.62
N ALA A 32 -2.13 -23.86 -7.61
CA ALA A 32 -3.52 -23.73 -8.04
C ALA A 32 -3.70 -23.78 -9.58
N PHE A 33 -2.66 -23.48 -10.37
CA PHE A 33 -2.72 -23.56 -11.84
C PHE A 33 -2.37 -24.94 -12.40
N GLY A 34 -1.95 -25.86 -11.55
CA GLY A 34 -1.31 -27.09 -11.97
C GLY A 34 -2.20 -28.33 -12.03
N GLN A 35 -3.51 -28.23 -12.34
CA GLN A 35 -4.31 -29.45 -12.66
C GLN A 35 -5.72 -29.25 -13.23
N PHE A 36 -6.00 -28.18 -13.97
CA PHE A 36 -7.09 -28.28 -14.95
C PHE A 36 -6.53 -29.03 -16.14
N ASN A 37 -7.07 -30.22 -16.43
CA ASN A 37 -6.91 -30.79 -17.77
C ASN A 37 -7.56 -29.75 -18.69
N ALA A 38 -6.74 -28.89 -19.31
CA ALA A 38 -7.23 -27.66 -19.88
C ALA A 38 -8.29 -27.92 -20.94
N ASN A 39 -8.27 -29.10 -21.56
CA ASN A 39 -9.17 -29.49 -22.63
C ASN A 39 -10.02 -30.72 -22.28
N LEU A 40 -11.28 -30.69 -22.71
CA LEU A 40 -12.15 -31.86 -22.89
C LEU A 40 -11.53 -32.83 -23.91
N ALA A 41 -12.06 -34.04 -24.02
CA ALA A 41 -11.57 -35.06 -24.97
C ALA A 41 -11.64 -34.61 -26.45
N ASP A 42 -12.37 -33.53 -26.75
CA ASP A 42 -12.50 -32.90 -28.06
C ASP A 42 -11.53 -31.72 -28.31
N GLY A 43 -10.66 -31.41 -27.35
CA GLY A 43 -9.70 -30.30 -27.46
C GLY A 43 -10.23 -28.92 -27.04
N THR A 44 -11.50 -28.80 -26.60
CA THR A 44 -12.08 -27.53 -26.14
C THR A 44 -11.76 -27.25 -24.67
N PRO A 45 -11.51 -25.98 -24.28
CA PRO A 45 -11.19 -25.67 -22.89
C PRO A 45 -12.29 -26.08 -21.92
N GLN A 46 -11.96 -26.77 -20.81
CA GLN A 46 -12.92 -27.09 -19.75
C GLN A 46 -13.52 -25.79 -19.18
N PRO A 47 -14.85 -25.59 -19.21
CA PRO A 47 -15.46 -24.39 -18.67
C PRO A 47 -15.35 -24.37 -17.14
N ILE A 48 -14.98 -23.23 -16.57
CA ILE A 48 -14.96 -23.04 -15.11
C ILE A 48 -16.38 -23.28 -14.57
N PRO A 49 -16.57 -24.14 -13.55
CA PRO A 49 -17.89 -24.39 -12.98
C PRO A 49 -18.58 -23.09 -12.54
N ALA A 50 -19.87 -22.97 -12.84
CA ALA A 50 -20.63 -21.75 -12.54
C ALA A 50 -20.62 -21.40 -11.04
N ALA A 51 -20.57 -22.41 -10.16
CA ALA A 51 -20.46 -22.24 -8.71
C ALA A 51 -19.13 -21.56 -8.30
N VAL A 52 -18.01 -22.03 -8.85
CA VAL A 52 -16.67 -21.46 -8.61
C VAL A 52 -16.62 -19.99 -9.02
N ARG A 53 -17.13 -19.68 -10.23
CA ARG A 53 -17.19 -18.29 -10.72
C ARG A 53 -18.09 -17.42 -9.85
N LYS A 54 -19.24 -17.94 -9.40
CA LYS A 54 -20.18 -17.21 -8.54
C LYS A 54 -19.56 -16.88 -7.17
N ASN A 55 -18.88 -17.85 -6.55
CA ASN A 55 -18.29 -17.67 -5.23
C ASN A 55 -17.02 -16.79 -5.30
N PHE A 56 -16.23 -16.89 -6.37
CA PHE A 56 -15.15 -15.95 -6.66
C PHE A 56 -15.65 -14.50 -6.69
N VAL A 57 -16.67 -14.21 -7.51
CA VAL A 57 -17.20 -12.84 -7.66
C VAL A 57 -17.79 -12.33 -6.35
N LYS A 58 -18.51 -13.17 -5.61
CA LYS A 58 -19.04 -12.81 -4.29
C LYS A 58 -17.94 -12.37 -3.33
N SER A 59 -16.86 -13.16 -3.21
CA SER A 59 -15.74 -12.84 -2.32
C SER A 59 -14.88 -11.67 -2.82
N LEU A 60 -14.89 -11.40 -4.13
CA LEU A 60 -14.24 -10.23 -4.70
C LEU A 60 -14.99 -8.94 -4.36
N ILE A 61 -16.32 -8.98 -4.27
CA ILE A 61 -17.14 -7.83 -3.88
C ILE A 61 -17.08 -7.64 -2.36
N LEU A 62 -17.28 -8.72 -1.59
CA LEU A 62 -17.24 -8.71 -0.14
C LEU A 62 -16.37 -9.87 0.36
N PRO A 63 -15.19 -9.60 0.93
CA PRO A 63 -14.31 -10.63 1.47
C PRO A 63 -15.05 -11.53 2.46
N GLY A 64 -15.02 -12.84 2.21
CA GLY A 64 -15.68 -13.85 3.03
C GLY A 64 -17.06 -14.32 2.54
N TRP A 65 -17.68 -13.67 1.55
CA TRP A 65 -19.03 -14.05 1.09
C TRP A 65 -19.07 -15.39 0.35
N GLY A 66 -18.10 -15.66 -0.53
CA GLY A 66 -17.98 -16.95 -1.22
C GLY A 66 -17.80 -18.10 -0.23
N GLN A 67 -16.91 -17.95 0.75
CA GLN A 67 -16.67 -18.92 1.83
C GLN A 67 -17.92 -19.16 2.68
N TYR A 68 -18.66 -18.10 2.98
CA TYR A 68 -19.93 -18.21 3.71
C TYR A 68 -20.96 -19.02 2.92
N SER A 69 -21.03 -18.80 1.60
CA SER A 69 -21.95 -19.52 0.71
C SER A 69 -21.64 -21.02 0.60
N GLU A 70 -20.40 -21.41 0.90
CA GLU A 70 -19.92 -22.80 0.92
C GLU A 70 -20.03 -23.45 2.31
N GLY A 71 -20.49 -22.72 3.33
CA GLY A 71 -20.60 -23.21 4.70
C GLY A 71 -19.29 -23.12 5.50
N ASN A 72 -18.23 -22.51 4.95
CA ASN A 72 -16.96 -22.31 5.66
C ASN A 72 -16.96 -21.01 6.47
N TYR A 73 -17.74 -21.00 7.55
CA TYR A 73 -17.96 -19.81 8.38
C TYR A 73 -16.70 -19.26 9.05
N LYS A 74 -15.74 -20.13 9.41
CA LYS A 74 -14.50 -19.71 10.07
C LYS A 74 -13.62 -18.87 9.13
N ARG A 75 -13.48 -19.30 7.87
CA ARG A 75 -12.72 -18.56 6.86
C ARG A 75 -13.44 -17.27 6.46
N ALA A 76 -14.76 -17.33 6.29
CA ALA A 76 -15.58 -16.15 6.04
C ALA A 76 -15.41 -15.08 7.14
N ALA A 77 -15.50 -15.48 8.41
CA ALA A 77 -15.33 -14.59 9.55
C ALA A 77 -13.92 -13.98 9.61
N ALA A 78 -12.87 -14.74 9.28
CA ALA A 78 -11.51 -14.23 9.26
C ALA A 78 -11.32 -13.09 8.25
N PHE A 79 -11.78 -13.28 7.00
CA PHE A 79 -11.70 -12.24 5.97
C PHE A 79 -12.53 -11.00 6.32
N ALA A 80 -13.73 -11.18 6.86
CA ALA A 80 -14.60 -10.09 7.28
C ALA A 80 -14.01 -9.29 8.46
N LEU A 81 -13.38 -9.97 9.43
CA LEU A 81 -12.71 -9.31 10.56
C LEU A 81 -11.49 -8.49 10.11
N ILE A 82 -10.69 -9.01 9.19
CA ILE A 82 -9.56 -8.28 8.60
C ILE A 82 -10.07 -7.05 7.86
N GLU A 83 -11.12 -7.19 7.07
CA GLU A 83 -11.75 -6.08 6.34
C GLU A 83 -12.23 -4.99 7.30
N ALA A 84 -13.03 -5.37 8.31
CA ALA A 84 -13.56 -4.43 9.29
C ALA A 84 -12.45 -3.71 10.08
N ALA A 85 -11.44 -4.44 10.53
CA ALA A 85 -10.30 -3.86 11.25
C ALA A 85 -9.49 -2.90 10.37
N THR A 86 -9.32 -3.23 9.09
CA THR A 86 -8.56 -2.40 8.15
C THR A 86 -9.33 -1.14 7.75
N ILE A 87 -10.64 -1.26 7.52
CA ILE A 87 -11.54 -0.11 7.28
C ILE A 87 -11.53 0.84 8.49
N TYR A 88 -11.68 0.29 9.70
CA TYR A 88 -11.58 1.08 10.92
C TYR A 88 -10.23 1.80 11.01
N GLY A 89 -9.13 1.07 10.79
CA GLY A 89 -7.79 1.65 10.76
C GLY A 89 -7.63 2.74 9.72
N HIS A 90 -8.19 2.57 8.52
CA HIS A 90 -8.17 3.58 7.46
C HIS A 90 -8.82 4.89 7.91
N PHE A 91 -10.07 4.83 8.38
CA PHE A 91 -10.79 6.03 8.83
C PHE A 91 -10.17 6.67 10.07
N TYR A 92 -9.67 5.85 11.01
CA TYR A 92 -8.94 6.36 12.16
C TYR A 92 -7.72 7.18 11.71
N ASN A 93 -6.90 6.65 10.80
CA ASN A 93 -5.72 7.37 10.33
C ASN A 93 -6.07 8.62 9.52
N LEU A 94 -7.15 8.62 8.72
CA LEU A 94 -7.62 9.83 8.03
C LEU A 94 -8.05 10.93 9.02
N ASN A 95 -8.76 10.56 10.09
CA ASN A 95 -9.15 11.51 11.13
C ASN A 95 -7.92 12.07 11.85
N GLN A 96 -6.92 11.23 12.15
CA GLN A 96 -5.67 11.67 12.78
C GLN A 96 -4.82 12.54 11.86
N GLU A 97 -4.79 12.25 10.55
CA GLU A 97 -4.16 13.09 9.54
C GLU A 97 -4.80 14.48 9.52
N ALA A 98 -6.14 14.56 9.47
CA ALA A 98 -6.85 15.84 9.48
C ALA A 98 -6.56 16.67 10.75
N LEU A 99 -6.58 16.04 11.94
CA LEU A 99 -6.25 16.70 13.19
C LEU A 99 -4.80 17.22 13.20
N ALA A 100 -3.84 16.36 12.84
CA ALA A 100 -2.44 16.74 12.77
C ALA A 100 -2.18 17.82 11.71
N THR A 101 -2.97 17.84 10.63
CA THR A 101 -2.96 18.90 9.63
C THR A 101 -3.37 20.23 10.21
N THR A 102 -4.53 20.28 10.86
CA THR A 102 -4.99 21.48 11.55
C THR A 102 -3.99 21.96 12.61
N ASP A 103 -3.36 21.04 13.35
CA ASP A 103 -2.37 21.39 14.37
C ASP A 103 -1.13 22.10 13.77
N TYR A 104 -0.56 21.56 12.68
CA TYR A 104 0.60 22.23 12.06
C TYR A 104 0.19 23.53 11.36
N GLU A 105 -1.00 23.60 10.76
CA GLU A 105 -1.49 24.82 10.09
C GLU A 105 -1.65 25.95 11.11
N ASN A 106 -2.27 25.67 12.24
CA ASN A 106 -2.37 26.61 13.36
C ASN A 106 -0.99 27.02 13.89
N TYR A 107 -0.05 26.07 13.97
CA TYR A 107 1.32 26.36 14.40
C TYR A 107 2.05 27.31 13.44
N ALA A 108 1.93 27.08 12.12
CA ALA A 108 2.47 27.98 11.12
C ALA A 108 1.80 29.35 11.18
N ASP A 109 0.47 29.41 11.36
CA ASP A 109 -0.25 30.68 11.46
C ASP A 109 0.16 31.53 12.67
N LEU A 110 0.67 30.90 13.74
CA LEU A 110 1.15 31.57 14.94
C LEU A 110 2.59 32.07 14.84
N HIS A 111 3.46 31.34 14.12
CA HIS A 111 4.91 31.55 14.15
C HIS A 111 5.50 31.97 12.81
N TRP A 112 4.76 31.85 11.71
CA TRP A 112 5.19 32.23 10.38
C TRP A 112 4.36 33.38 9.82
N SER A 113 5.03 34.43 9.38
CA SER A 113 4.43 35.66 8.85
C SER A 113 4.75 35.84 7.38
N PHE A 114 3.70 35.87 6.56
CA PHE A 114 3.79 36.21 5.14
C PHE A 114 4.34 37.63 4.93
N GLU A 115 3.93 38.58 5.77
CA GLU A 115 4.39 39.97 5.70
C GLU A 115 5.89 40.07 5.95
N THR A 116 6.40 39.32 6.93
CA THR A 116 7.85 39.27 7.22
C THR A 116 8.62 38.65 6.05
N TRP A 117 8.05 37.64 5.39
CA TRP A 117 8.68 37.00 4.24
C TRP A 117 8.72 37.91 3.00
N VAL A 118 7.58 38.52 2.63
CA VAL A 118 7.46 39.32 1.39
C VAL A 118 8.33 40.58 1.41
N VAL A 119 8.54 41.20 2.58
CA VAL A 119 9.40 42.39 2.68
C VAL A 119 10.90 42.08 2.55
N THR A 120 11.30 40.81 2.60
CA THR A 120 12.69 40.39 2.34
C THR A 120 12.98 40.17 0.86
N GLU A 121 12.03 40.48 -0.02
CA GLU A 121 12.19 40.40 -1.46
C GLU A 121 13.30 41.34 -1.94
N GLU A 122 14.29 40.78 -2.63
CA GLU A 122 15.36 41.49 -3.30
C GLU A 122 15.44 41.05 -4.77
N ILE A 123 15.49 42.00 -5.69
CA ILE A 123 15.64 41.70 -7.13
C ILE A 123 17.14 41.70 -7.47
N THR A 124 17.70 40.53 -7.74
CA THR A 124 19.11 40.37 -8.13
C THR A 124 19.25 40.05 -9.62
N ALA A 125 20.49 39.99 -10.11
CA ALA A 125 20.77 39.58 -11.50
C ALA A 125 20.39 38.12 -11.80
N LEU A 126 20.17 37.31 -10.76
CA LEU A 126 19.81 35.89 -10.87
C LEU A 126 18.29 35.66 -10.75
N GLY A 127 17.53 36.62 -10.22
CA GLY A 127 16.08 36.54 -10.05
C GLY A 127 15.59 37.26 -8.80
N THR A 128 14.36 37.00 -8.40
CA THR A 128 13.82 37.41 -7.11
C THR A 128 14.42 36.52 -6.02
N GLU A 129 14.91 37.11 -4.94
CA GLU A 129 15.45 36.41 -3.78
C GLU A 129 14.67 36.79 -2.53
N HIS A 130 14.50 35.86 -1.61
CA HIS A 130 14.04 36.12 -0.24
C HIS A 130 15.13 35.67 0.71
N CYS A 131 15.61 36.58 1.56
CA CYS A 131 16.69 36.33 2.53
C CYS A 131 17.94 35.63 1.95
N GLY A 132 18.32 35.98 0.72
CA GLY A 132 19.48 35.41 0.02
C GLY A 132 19.27 34.04 -0.61
N PHE A 133 18.01 33.57 -0.70
CA PHE A 133 17.63 32.38 -1.45
C PHE A 133 16.80 32.77 -2.68
N ILE A 134 17.19 32.26 -3.84
CA ILE A 134 16.46 32.46 -5.10
C ILE A 134 15.07 31.86 -4.97
N GLN A 135 14.06 32.67 -5.28
CA GLN A 135 12.68 32.27 -5.37
C GLN A 135 12.49 31.32 -6.56
N THR A 136 12.12 30.10 -6.25
CA THR A 136 11.82 29.04 -7.22
C THR A 136 10.35 28.64 -7.19
N HIS A 137 9.67 28.86 -6.06
CA HIS A 137 8.25 28.62 -5.90
C HIS A 137 7.52 29.92 -5.57
N ASN A 138 6.36 30.09 -6.20
CA ASN A 138 5.49 31.23 -5.93
C ASN A 138 4.50 30.89 -4.81
N MET A 139 4.17 31.91 -4.02
CA MET A 139 3.06 31.86 -3.06
C MET A 139 1.88 32.58 -3.69
N ASP A 140 0.72 31.95 -3.73
CA ASP A 140 -0.49 32.62 -4.22
C ASP A 140 -0.96 33.65 -3.19
N TYR A 141 -1.28 34.85 -3.67
CA TYR A 141 -1.73 35.97 -2.83
C TYR A 141 -2.73 36.85 -3.56
N ALA A 142 -3.66 37.43 -2.82
CA ALA A 142 -4.59 38.45 -3.28
C ALA A 142 -4.09 39.84 -2.86
N LEU A 143 -4.07 40.79 -3.79
CA LEU A 143 -3.81 42.20 -3.48
C LEU A 143 -5.15 42.93 -3.31
N ILE A 144 -5.44 43.39 -2.09
CA ILE A 144 -6.65 44.15 -1.77
C ILE A 144 -6.21 45.44 -1.08
N ASP A 145 -6.60 46.60 -1.62
CA ASP A 145 -6.27 47.93 -1.08
C ASP A 145 -4.78 48.17 -0.79
N GLY A 146 -3.89 47.57 -1.58
CA GLY A 146 -2.44 47.70 -1.43
C GLY A 146 -1.82 46.81 -0.34
N VAL A 147 -2.61 45.91 0.26
CA VAL A 147 -2.16 44.91 1.23
C VAL A 147 -2.15 43.52 0.58
N TYR A 148 -1.06 42.78 0.78
CA TYR A 148 -0.90 41.42 0.28
C TYR A 148 -1.53 40.43 1.27
N TYR A 149 -2.51 39.65 0.80
CA TYR A 149 -3.15 38.60 1.58
C TYR A 149 -2.76 37.24 1.00
N PRO A 150 -2.02 36.39 1.73
CA PRO A 150 -1.70 35.05 1.24
C PRO A 150 -2.96 34.20 1.14
N ASN A 151 -3.06 33.41 0.07
CA ASN A 151 -4.05 32.36 -0.04
C ASN A 151 -3.59 31.16 0.82
N ARG A 152 -4.26 30.93 1.96
CA ARG A 152 -3.90 29.88 2.92
C ARG A 152 -4.43 28.52 2.48
N ASP A 153 -3.87 28.01 1.39
CA ASP A 153 -4.18 26.68 0.87
C ASP A 153 -3.15 25.63 1.31
N SER A 154 -3.33 24.38 0.87
CA SER A 154 -2.36 23.32 1.15
C SER A 154 -0.97 23.61 0.56
N HIS A 155 -0.87 24.39 -0.52
CA HIS A 155 0.41 24.73 -1.15
C HIS A 155 1.18 25.76 -0.33
N TYR A 156 0.48 26.73 0.27
CA TYR A 156 1.03 27.68 1.22
C TYR A 156 1.73 26.96 2.37
N TYR A 157 1.03 26.08 3.07
CA TYR A 157 1.61 25.32 4.18
C TYR A 157 2.69 24.33 3.73
N GLU A 158 2.59 23.81 2.49
CA GLU A 158 3.66 22.98 1.93
C GLU A 158 4.97 23.76 1.75
N ASN A 159 4.88 24.93 1.13
CA ASN A 159 6.00 25.79 0.80
C ASN A 159 6.73 26.27 2.06
N VAL A 160 6.00 26.79 3.05
CA VAL A 160 6.52 27.30 4.34
C VAL A 160 7.49 26.33 5.04
N GLY A 161 7.25 25.03 4.94
CA GLY A 161 8.08 24.02 5.62
C GLY A 161 9.13 23.34 4.77
N LYS A 162 9.04 23.40 3.44
CA LYS A 162 9.81 22.52 2.54
C LYS A 162 11.06 23.17 1.96
N TYR A 163 11.02 24.48 1.71
CA TYR A 163 12.10 25.18 1.01
C TYR A 163 12.77 26.21 1.91
N ASN A 164 14.07 26.46 1.66
CA ASN A 164 14.83 27.46 2.39
C ASN A 164 14.37 28.89 2.06
N GLU A 165 13.82 29.12 0.88
CA GLU A 165 13.34 30.44 0.43
C GLU A 165 12.23 31.03 1.32
N PHE A 166 11.54 30.21 2.12
CA PHE A 166 10.50 30.65 3.05
C PHE A 166 10.98 30.77 4.51
N VAL A 167 12.29 30.60 4.77
CA VAL A 167 12.80 30.51 6.14
C VAL A 167 12.69 31.84 6.90
N CYS A 168 12.82 32.98 6.22
CA CYS A 168 12.75 34.30 6.85
C CYS A 168 11.35 34.71 7.33
N GLY A 169 10.30 33.98 6.95
CA GLY A 169 8.97 34.23 7.49
C GLY A 169 8.79 33.72 8.92
N TRP A 170 9.68 32.86 9.42
CA TRP A 170 9.63 32.38 10.81
C TRP A 170 10.08 33.47 11.78
N ASP A 171 9.33 33.66 12.87
CA ASP A 171 9.59 34.63 13.94
C ASP A 171 10.94 34.43 14.66
N ASP A 172 11.51 33.23 14.60
CA ASP A 172 12.75 32.80 15.24
C ASP A 172 13.95 32.70 14.29
N ILE A 173 13.94 33.42 13.16
CA ILE A 173 15.02 33.41 12.16
C ILE A 173 16.41 33.73 12.73
N ALA A 174 16.48 34.53 13.79
CA ALA A 174 17.73 34.89 14.46
C ALA A 174 18.44 33.68 15.10
N ASP A 175 17.69 32.64 15.47
CA ASP A 175 18.20 31.40 16.07
C ASP A 175 18.41 30.30 15.01
N SER A 176 18.47 30.68 13.72
CA SER A 176 18.66 29.74 12.63
C SER A 176 20.01 29.01 12.69
N THR A 177 19.97 27.72 12.35
CA THR A 177 21.14 26.87 12.23
C THR A 177 21.22 26.27 10.83
N SER A 178 22.43 26.13 10.31
CA SER A 178 22.66 25.48 9.01
C SER A 178 23.05 24.03 9.22
N THR A 179 22.33 23.12 8.57
CA THR A 179 22.73 21.71 8.53
C THR A 179 23.89 21.50 7.55
N SER A 180 24.57 20.36 7.65
CA SER A 180 25.65 19.98 6.73
C SER A 180 25.23 19.87 5.25
N LEU A 181 23.92 19.84 4.99
CA LEU A 181 23.31 19.80 3.66
C LEU A 181 22.91 21.19 3.14
N GLY A 182 23.20 22.26 3.89
CA GLY A 182 22.83 23.63 3.51
C GLY A 182 21.37 23.98 3.76
N GLU A 183 20.62 23.14 4.50
CA GLU A 183 19.28 23.49 4.96
C GLU A 183 19.38 24.45 6.14
N VAL A 184 18.69 25.59 6.05
CA VAL A 184 18.56 26.55 7.15
C VAL A 184 17.31 26.19 7.93
N LEU A 185 17.50 25.85 9.20
CA LEU A 185 16.47 25.42 10.13
C LEU A 185 16.44 26.33 11.35
N THR A 186 15.27 26.90 11.61
CA THR A 186 14.94 27.53 12.89
C THR A 186 14.30 26.50 13.82
N PRO A 187 14.37 26.67 15.15
CA PRO A 187 13.65 25.83 16.10
C PRO A 187 12.17 25.61 15.75
N HIS A 188 11.43 26.66 15.36
CA HIS A 188 10.03 26.58 14.97
C HIS A 188 9.84 25.88 13.63
N LYS A 189 10.67 26.15 12.62
CA LYS A 189 10.63 25.40 11.35
C LYS A 189 10.86 23.91 11.57
N TYR A 190 11.76 23.54 12.48
CA TYR A 190 12.02 22.15 12.84
C TYR A 190 10.79 21.50 13.52
N ALA A 191 10.20 22.17 14.51
CA ALA A 191 8.99 21.71 15.18
C ALA A 191 7.83 21.51 14.18
N TYR A 192 7.62 22.48 13.30
CA TYR A 192 6.63 22.41 12.21
C TYR A 192 6.88 21.24 11.27
N SER A 193 8.12 21.01 10.85
CA SER A 193 8.50 19.89 9.99
C SER A 193 8.21 18.53 10.65
N LEU A 194 8.39 18.41 11.97
CA LEU A 194 8.03 17.20 12.72
C LEU A 194 6.50 16.98 12.75
N MET A 195 5.72 18.03 13.01
CA MET A 195 4.25 17.94 12.99
C MET A 195 3.72 17.55 11.61
N ARG A 196 4.26 18.16 10.54
CA ARG A 196 3.94 17.79 9.15
C ARG A 196 4.36 16.36 8.82
N ARG A 197 5.50 15.90 9.31
CA ARG A 197 5.93 14.50 9.14
C ARG A 197 4.93 13.56 9.78
N GLN A 198 4.46 13.89 10.99
CA GLN A 198 3.45 13.10 11.69
C GLN A 198 2.13 13.01 10.90
N ALA A 199 1.62 14.13 10.40
CA ALA A 199 0.43 14.15 9.53
C ALA A 199 0.61 13.24 8.30
N ASN A 200 1.73 13.40 7.59
CA ASN A 200 2.07 12.58 6.43
C ASN A 200 2.18 11.08 6.76
N ASP A 201 2.65 10.73 7.96
CA ASP A 201 2.76 9.34 8.38
C ASP A 201 1.39 8.71 8.66
N TYR A 202 0.41 9.47 9.17
CA TYR A 202 -0.99 9.02 9.22
C TYR A 202 -1.57 8.80 7.83
N GLY A 203 -1.36 9.74 6.90
CA GLY A 203 -1.81 9.58 5.51
C GLY A 203 -1.19 8.37 4.80
N LYS A 204 0.10 8.07 5.06
CA LYS A 204 0.75 6.84 4.57
C LYS A 204 0.09 5.58 5.13
N LYS A 205 -0.22 5.54 6.43
CA LYS A 205 -0.92 4.41 7.06
C LYS A 205 -2.31 4.21 6.46
N ALA A 206 -3.04 5.29 6.21
CA ALA A 206 -4.34 5.24 5.55
C ALA A 206 -4.24 4.64 4.13
N LYS A 207 -3.20 5.00 3.36
CA LYS A 207 -2.92 4.44 2.02
C LYS A 207 -2.55 2.95 2.09
N TYR A 208 -1.77 2.54 3.09
CA TYR A 208 -1.47 1.12 3.30
C TYR A 208 -2.70 0.31 3.67
N ALA A 209 -3.65 0.87 4.41
CA ALA A 209 -4.91 0.21 4.72
C ALA A 209 -5.72 -0.10 3.44
N VAL A 210 -5.79 0.84 2.48
CA VAL A 210 -6.42 0.60 1.17
C VAL A 210 -5.73 -0.56 0.44
N THR A 211 -4.39 -0.60 0.47
CA THR A 211 -3.63 -1.70 -0.14
C THR A 211 -3.98 -3.05 0.50
N ILE A 212 -4.10 -3.09 1.83
CA ILE A 212 -4.49 -4.31 2.56
C ILE A 212 -5.92 -4.75 2.17
N ILE A 213 -6.87 -3.82 2.10
CA ILE A 213 -8.25 -4.09 1.64
C ILE A 213 -8.23 -4.74 0.24
N MET A 214 -7.50 -4.15 -0.71
CA MET A 214 -7.41 -4.69 -2.07
C MET A 214 -6.88 -6.14 -2.09
N PHE A 215 -5.83 -6.44 -1.31
CA PHE A 215 -5.30 -7.80 -1.22
C PHE A 215 -6.24 -8.74 -0.47
N ASN A 216 -6.97 -8.25 0.54
CA ASN A 216 -7.96 -9.04 1.27
C ASN A 216 -9.08 -9.51 0.33
N HIS A 217 -9.62 -8.60 -0.50
CA HIS A 217 -10.59 -8.93 -1.56
C HIS A 217 -10.03 -9.96 -2.56
N LEU A 218 -8.81 -9.74 -3.05
CA LEU A 218 -8.21 -10.63 -4.05
C LEU A 218 -7.97 -12.04 -3.50
N ILE A 219 -7.33 -12.15 -2.33
CA ILE A 219 -7.02 -13.42 -1.68
C ILE A 219 -8.32 -14.14 -1.31
N SER A 220 -9.32 -13.42 -0.79
CA SER A 220 -10.63 -14.00 -0.46
C SER A 220 -11.34 -14.54 -1.69
N ALA A 221 -11.27 -13.85 -2.83
CA ALA A 221 -11.86 -14.32 -4.08
C ALA A 221 -11.24 -15.64 -4.56
N PHE A 222 -9.90 -15.73 -4.58
CA PHE A 222 -9.21 -16.95 -4.95
C PHE A 222 -9.44 -18.09 -3.96
N GLU A 223 -9.45 -17.81 -2.66
CA GLU A 223 -9.68 -18.83 -1.65
C GLU A 223 -11.11 -19.39 -1.73
N ALA A 224 -12.12 -18.55 -1.99
CA ALA A 224 -13.48 -19.01 -2.24
C ALA A 224 -13.55 -19.88 -3.51
N ALA A 225 -12.91 -19.45 -4.60
CA ALA A 225 -12.91 -20.24 -5.83
C ALA A 225 -12.29 -21.64 -5.66
N ILE A 226 -11.24 -21.75 -4.84
CA ILE A 226 -10.58 -23.03 -4.53
C ILE A 226 -11.40 -23.84 -3.51
N GLY A 227 -12.06 -23.16 -2.56
CA GLY A 227 -12.89 -23.76 -1.51
C GLY A 227 -14.24 -24.29 -2.01
N THR A 228 -14.67 -23.90 -3.21
CA THR A 228 -15.94 -24.36 -3.77
C THR A 228 -15.91 -25.87 -4.03
N ASP A 229 -16.68 -26.62 -3.24
CA ASP A 229 -16.94 -28.03 -3.51
C ASP A 229 -17.70 -28.19 -4.84
N ILE A 230 -17.02 -28.75 -5.83
CA ILE A 230 -17.63 -29.09 -7.12
C ILE A 230 -18.33 -30.44 -6.96
N THR A 231 -19.55 -30.43 -6.43
CA THR A 231 -20.40 -31.64 -6.30
C THR A 231 -20.82 -32.27 -7.64
N ALA A 232 -20.43 -31.67 -8.78
CA ALA A 232 -20.54 -32.29 -10.10
C ALA A 232 -19.60 -33.50 -10.31
N TYR A 233 -18.68 -33.78 -9.37
CA TYR A 233 -17.80 -34.97 -9.35
C TYR A 233 -17.86 -35.72 -8.02
N ALA A 234 -19.06 -35.92 -7.46
CA ALA A 234 -19.26 -36.73 -6.27
C ALA A 234 -18.79 -38.19 -6.52
N GLY A 235 -17.59 -38.53 -6.06
CA GLY A 235 -17.08 -39.90 -6.15
C GLY A 235 -15.63 -40.19 -5.80
N LYS A 236 -14.75 -39.21 -5.50
CA LYS A 236 -13.36 -39.51 -5.13
C LYS A 236 -12.80 -38.58 -4.05
N ASN A 237 -12.34 -39.17 -2.95
CA ASN A 237 -11.57 -38.51 -1.91
C ASN A 237 -10.18 -38.17 -2.46
N TRP A 238 -9.71 -36.93 -2.26
CA TRP A 238 -8.38 -36.51 -2.68
C TRP A 238 -7.45 -36.40 -1.48
N HIS A 239 -6.30 -37.04 -1.56
CA HIS A 239 -5.21 -36.89 -0.59
C HIS A 239 -3.95 -36.41 -1.32
N ALA A 240 -3.34 -35.33 -0.82
CA ALA A 240 -2.07 -34.81 -1.31
C ALA A 240 -1.04 -34.88 -0.18
N ALA A 241 0.07 -35.60 -0.42
CA ALA A 241 1.19 -35.71 0.50
C ALA A 241 2.49 -35.26 -0.17
N ILE A 242 3.34 -34.56 0.59
CA ILE A 242 4.66 -34.12 0.17
C ILE A 242 5.68 -35.05 0.82
N LEU A 243 6.44 -35.78 0.02
CA LEU A 243 7.46 -36.70 0.50
C LEU A 243 8.85 -36.24 0.04
N PRO A 244 9.87 -36.25 0.93
CA PRO A 244 11.25 -36.04 0.52
C PRO A 244 11.75 -37.27 -0.26
N ASP A 245 12.28 -37.05 -1.47
CA ASP A 245 12.84 -38.12 -2.30
C ASP A 245 14.37 -38.19 -2.08
N SER A 246 14.86 -39.38 -1.73
CA SER A 246 16.26 -39.66 -1.41
C SER A 246 16.93 -40.67 -2.36
N HIS A 247 16.46 -40.82 -3.59
CA HIS A 247 17.16 -41.66 -4.57
C HIS A 247 18.47 -41.02 -5.07
N MET A 248 19.49 -41.88 -5.17
CA MET A 248 20.92 -41.58 -5.37
C MET A 248 21.16 -40.42 -6.35
N ASP A 249 21.86 -39.41 -5.81
CA ASP A 249 22.46 -38.24 -6.45
C ASP A 249 21.61 -36.96 -6.65
N ARG A 250 20.32 -36.93 -6.28
CA ARG A 250 19.54 -35.66 -6.27
C ARG A 250 18.49 -35.60 -5.15
N ARG A 251 18.67 -34.68 -4.20
CA ARG A 251 17.64 -34.32 -3.20
C ARG A 251 16.52 -33.56 -3.90
N GLY A 252 15.36 -34.19 -4.05
CA GLY A 252 14.15 -33.60 -4.63
C GLY A 252 12.97 -33.63 -3.66
N LEU A 253 11.98 -32.76 -3.90
CA LEU A 253 10.66 -32.86 -3.26
C LEU A 253 9.73 -33.53 -4.27
N GLN A 254 9.07 -34.62 -3.87
CA GLN A 254 8.06 -35.28 -4.69
C GLN A 254 6.67 -35.00 -4.10
N ILE A 255 5.76 -34.54 -4.95
CA ILE A 255 4.35 -34.37 -4.59
C ILE A 255 3.60 -35.53 -5.23
N VAL A 256 2.98 -36.36 -4.41
CA VAL A 256 2.15 -37.47 -4.86
C VAL A 256 0.71 -37.17 -4.48
N VAL A 257 -0.15 -37.14 -5.51
CA VAL A 257 -1.59 -37.00 -5.36
C VAL A 257 -2.21 -38.30 -5.83
N THR A 258 -2.89 -39.00 -4.94
CA THR A 258 -3.59 -40.26 -5.23
C THR A 258 -5.09 -40.06 -5.16
N PHE A 259 -5.80 -40.74 -6.08
CA PHE A 259 -7.25 -40.71 -6.30
C PHE A 259 -7.81 -42.11 -6.46
#